data_AF-A0A0C9UTX0-F1
#
_entry.id   AF-A0A0C9UTX0-F1
#
_cell.length_a   1.000
_cell.length_b   1.000
_cell.length_c   1.000
_cell.angle_alpha   90.00
_cell.angle_beta   90.00
_cell.angle_gamma   90.00
#
_symmetry.space_group_name_H-M   'P 1'
#
loop_
_entity.id
_entity.type
_entity.pdbx_description
1 polymer ?
#
loop_
_entity_poly.entity_id
_entity_poly.type
_entity_poly.pdbx_seq_one_letter_code
_entity_poly.pdbx_strand_id
1 'polypeptide(L)'
;MTIFASFLLLALIRLAEAFPTYDSIAGLSEREINEYVARNGVAAIPNPPLPLPKGQDGLKLVNDPAHPFIAAGPNDIRGPCPALNTLASHGYLPRNGVVRPDQIVTAVMEGFLDEWQPLTNLMSIGMKTRGTGPDPPKPVLIGGLGQHGTFEGDMSMTRVDAFFGDQAVFNEDLFQGFISTSTKFGFNGTYDVNAAAELCNQRLQNSIQTNPQLVFTSPRILSAYSEAVFPSIFFVDGGLNNRQLAIDAARHFFDFQMMPTDFHRQPAPVNFTMVDPLVSEIFNKYPFSPGVNHGKNNFVLQPQTPPLSNFCGIYEGIVMRVVPGQYPKPTGSLRDALNKNLGFFYGVVRAEHNCTQVFPYGRD
;
A
#
# COMPACT_ATOMS: atom_id res chain seq x y z
N MET A 1 -52.17 -30.27 -20.97
CA MET A 1 -51.94 -29.05 -20.17
C MET A 1 -50.49 -29.05 -19.65
N THR A 2 -49.52 -29.24 -20.55
CA THR A 2 -48.17 -29.73 -20.17
C THR A 2 -47.08 -29.37 -21.19
N ILE A 3 -47.25 -28.27 -21.94
CA ILE A 3 -46.24 -27.80 -22.92
C ILE A 3 -45.89 -26.31 -22.73
N PHE A 4 -46.63 -25.56 -21.91
CA PHE A 4 -46.35 -24.14 -21.65
C PHE A 4 -45.42 -23.87 -20.44
N ALA A 5 -45.09 -24.88 -19.64
CA ALA A 5 -44.26 -24.71 -18.45
C ALA A 5 -42.73 -24.75 -18.74
N SER A 6 -42.31 -25.30 -19.88
CA SER A 6 -40.88 -25.53 -20.17
C SER A 6 -40.16 -24.33 -20.78
N PHE A 7 -40.89 -23.35 -21.36
CA PHE A 7 -40.28 -22.14 -21.92
C PHE A 7 -40.06 -21.03 -20.89
N LEU A 8 -40.81 -21.03 -19.77
CA LEU A 8 -40.60 -20.05 -18.69
C LEU A 8 -39.36 -20.38 -17.83
N LEU A 9 -38.93 -21.64 -17.78
CA LEU A 9 -37.74 -22.05 -17.04
C LEU A 9 -36.42 -21.74 -17.76
N LEU A 10 -36.43 -21.61 -19.10
CA LEU A 10 -35.25 -21.23 -19.88
C LEU A 10 -35.05 -19.71 -19.99
N ALA A 11 -36.08 -18.90 -19.70
CA ALA A 11 -35.98 -17.45 -19.62
C ALA A 11 -35.44 -16.92 -18.27
N LEU A 12 -35.36 -17.78 -17.24
CA LEU A 12 -34.86 -17.42 -15.90
C LEU A 12 -33.40 -17.86 -15.64
N ILE A 13 -32.71 -18.43 -16.63
CA ILE A 13 -31.27 -18.75 -16.57
C ILE A 13 -30.43 -17.69 -17.29
N ARG A 14 -30.96 -16.47 -17.47
CA ARG A 14 -30.09 -15.28 -17.41
C ARG A 14 -29.79 -15.05 -15.94
N LEU A 15 -29.00 -15.96 -15.36
CA LEU A 15 -28.21 -15.63 -14.19
C LEU A 15 -27.56 -14.30 -14.53
N ALA A 16 -27.90 -13.29 -13.75
CA ALA A 16 -27.11 -12.10 -13.62
C ALA A 16 -25.72 -12.55 -13.17
N GLU A 17 -24.89 -13.00 -14.11
CA GLU A 17 -23.49 -12.65 -14.07
C GLU A 17 -23.47 -11.13 -14.32
N ALA A 18 -23.78 -10.40 -13.25
CA ALA A 18 -23.38 -9.01 -13.16
C ALA A 18 -21.86 -9.05 -13.27
N PHE A 19 -21.35 -8.82 -14.49
CA PHE A 19 -19.96 -8.48 -14.71
C PHE A 19 -19.60 -7.40 -13.69
N PRO A 20 -18.52 -7.57 -12.90
CA PRO A 20 -18.23 -6.63 -11.83
C PRO A 20 -18.02 -5.24 -12.43
N THR A 21 -18.78 -4.27 -11.92
CA THR A 21 -18.78 -2.84 -12.26
C THR A 21 -17.45 -2.11 -11.94
N TYR A 22 -16.36 -2.86 -11.80
CA TYR A 22 -15.11 -2.42 -11.20
C TYR A 22 -13.88 -2.97 -11.93
N ASP A 23 -14.05 -3.24 -13.22
CA ASP A 23 -12.96 -3.64 -14.10
C ASP A 23 -12.06 -2.44 -14.36
N SER A 24 -10.74 -2.67 -14.34
CA SER A 24 -9.81 -1.58 -14.60
C SER A 24 -9.81 -1.15 -16.06
N ILE A 25 -9.83 0.17 -16.27
CA ILE A 25 -9.91 0.83 -17.59
C ILE A 25 -8.60 1.48 -18.02
N ALA A 26 -7.52 1.25 -17.28
CA ALA A 26 -6.24 1.84 -17.63
C ALA A 26 -5.80 1.37 -19.02
N GLY A 27 -4.97 2.16 -19.72
CA GLY A 27 -4.43 1.81 -21.05
C GLY A 27 -5.44 1.66 -22.20
N LEU A 28 -6.74 1.51 -21.94
CA LEU A 28 -7.76 1.33 -22.97
C LEU A 28 -7.79 2.57 -23.88
N SER A 29 -8.06 2.36 -25.17
CA SER A 29 -8.34 3.48 -26.07
C SER A 29 -9.57 4.23 -25.58
N GLU A 30 -9.66 5.51 -25.93
CA GLU A 30 -10.82 6.34 -25.60
C GLU A 30 -12.15 5.68 -26.01
N ARG A 31 -12.16 5.01 -27.17
CA ARG A 31 -13.33 4.26 -27.62
C ARG A 31 -13.67 3.11 -26.68
N GLU A 32 -12.69 2.32 -26.25
CA GLU A 32 -12.89 1.18 -25.34
C GLU A 32 -13.33 1.65 -23.94
N ILE A 33 -12.78 2.75 -23.44
CA ILE A 33 -13.22 3.38 -22.19
C ILE A 33 -14.68 3.82 -22.34
N ASN A 34 -15.03 4.50 -23.42
CA ASN A 34 -16.39 4.97 -23.67
C ASN A 34 -17.37 3.80 -23.84
N GLU A 35 -16.96 2.71 -24.50
CA GLU A 35 -17.77 1.49 -24.62
C GLU A 35 -17.95 0.79 -23.27
N TYR A 36 -16.89 0.71 -22.45
CA TYR A 36 -16.97 0.17 -21.10
C TYR A 36 -17.92 1.00 -20.23
N VAL A 37 -17.76 2.33 -20.23
CA VAL A 37 -18.60 3.26 -19.48
C VAL A 37 -20.05 3.21 -19.96
N ALA A 38 -20.29 3.10 -21.26
CA ALA A 38 -21.64 2.96 -21.81
C ALA A 38 -22.33 1.65 -21.39
N ARG A 39 -21.56 0.56 -21.20
CA ARG A 39 -22.10 -0.74 -20.78
C ARG A 39 -22.27 -0.86 -19.27
N ASN A 40 -21.32 -0.35 -18.50
CA ASN A 40 -21.21 -0.62 -17.05
C ASN A 40 -21.46 0.61 -16.17
N GLY A 41 -21.55 1.80 -16.77
CA GLY A 41 -21.56 3.06 -16.04
C GLY A 41 -20.19 3.44 -15.49
N VAL A 42 -20.12 4.58 -14.79
CA VAL A 42 -18.94 4.99 -14.02
C VAL A 42 -19.20 4.66 -12.55
N ALA A 43 -18.32 3.85 -11.96
CA ALA A 43 -18.41 3.54 -10.54
C ALA A 43 -18.27 4.84 -9.72
N ALA A 44 -19.19 5.06 -8.78
CA ALA A 44 -19.11 6.22 -7.89
C ALA A 44 -17.81 6.14 -7.07
N ILE A 45 -16.99 7.19 -7.14
CA ILE A 45 -15.85 7.37 -6.25
C ILE A 45 -16.39 8.09 -5.01
N PRO A 46 -16.55 7.41 -3.86
CA PRO A 46 -17.02 8.05 -2.64
C PRO A 46 -15.98 9.08 -2.17
N ASN A 47 -16.43 10.05 -1.36
CA ASN A 47 -15.46 10.83 -0.60
C ASN A 47 -14.78 9.91 0.41
N PRO A 48 -13.49 10.15 0.73
CA PRO A 48 -12.85 9.46 1.82
C PRO A 48 -13.70 9.55 3.10
N PRO A 49 -13.74 8.50 3.93
CA PRO A 49 -14.47 8.55 5.17
C PRO A 49 -13.88 9.65 6.06
N LEU A 50 -14.76 10.28 6.85
CA LEU A 50 -14.34 11.26 7.83
C LEU A 50 -13.48 10.58 8.91
N PRO A 51 -12.66 11.35 9.65
CA PRO A 51 -12.04 10.88 10.88
C PRO A 51 -13.07 10.15 11.77
N LEU A 52 -12.59 9.17 12.53
CA LEU A 52 -13.48 8.44 13.45
C LEU A 52 -14.22 9.46 14.34
N PRO A 53 -15.52 9.24 14.61
CA PRO A 53 -16.27 10.12 15.49
C PRO A 53 -15.55 10.30 16.82
N LYS A 54 -15.63 11.50 17.40
CA LYS A 54 -15.00 11.80 18.69
C LYS A 54 -15.35 10.75 19.75
N GLY A 55 -14.34 10.16 20.38
CA GLY A 55 -14.50 9.09 21.37
C GLY A 55 -14.49 7.67 20.78
N GLN A 56 -14.37 7.55 19.45
CA GLN A 56 -14.10 6.29 18.74
C GLN A 56 -12.67 6.21 18.22
N ASP A 57 -11.81 7.16 18.55
CA ASP A 57 -10.40 7.29 18.18
C ASP A 57 -9.45 6.78 19.27
N GLY A 58 -9.99 6.10 20.29
CA GLY A 58 -9.24 5.54 21.40
C GLY A 58 -8.81 4.08 21.21
N LEU A 59 -8.14 3.58 22.26
CA LEU A 59 -7.75 2.19 22.41
C LEU A 59 -8.97 1.27 22.22
N LYS A 60 -8.82 0.26 21.36
CA LYS A 60 -9.89 -0.68 21.02
C LYS A 60 -9.28 -2.05 20.74
N LEU A 61 -9.87 -3.10 21.29
CA LEU A 61 -9.58 -4.47 20.90
C LEU A 61 -9.97 -4.67 19.43
N VAL A 62 -9.00 -5.02 18.58
CA VAL A 62 -9.21 -5.19 17.14
C VAL A 62 -9.02 -6.65 16.68
N ASN A 63 -8.38 -7.48 17.49
CA ASN A 63 -8.51 -8.93 17.37
C ASN A 63 -9.73 -9.40 18.17
N ASP A 64 -10.92 -9.14 17.64
CA ASP A 64 -12.20 -9.38 18.31
C ASP A 64 -13.04 -10.48 17.61
N PRO A 65 -14.14 -10.97 18.21
CA PRO A 65 -14.99 -11.98 17.57
C PRO A 65 -15.67 -11.55 16.26
N ALA A 66 -15.76 -10.26 15.96
CA ALA A 66 -16.28 -9.75 14.69
C ALA A 66 -15.19 -9.76 13.60
N HIS A 67 -13.92 -9.70 14.00
CA HIS A 67 -12.75 -9.71 13.12
C HIS A 67 -11.81 -10.89 13.42
N PRO A 68 -12.29 -12.15 13.40
CA PRO A 68 -11.46 -13.31 13.69
C PRO A 68 -10.41 -13.52 12.59
N PHE A 69 -9.25 -14.02 12.97
CA PHE A 69 -8.25 -14.47 12.01
C PHE A 69 -8.78 -15.65 11.19
N ILE A 70 -8.62 -15.56 9.87
CA ILE A 70 -8.80 -16.67 8.93
C ILE A 70 -7.63 -16.62 7.95
N ALA A 71 -6.87 -17.72 7.87
CA ALA A 71 -5.76 -17.86 6.94
C ALA A 71 -6.25 -17.73 5.48
N ALA A 72 -5.41 -17.12 4.64
CA ALA A 72 -5.69 -16.94 3.22
C ALA A 72 -5.88 -18.31 2.53
N GLY A 73 -6.98 -18.47 1.79
CA GLY A 73 -7.21 -19.62 0.94
C GLY A 73 -6.42 -19.53 -0.38
N PRO A 74 -6.47 -20.56 -1.23
CA PRO A 74 -5.68 -20.63 -2.47
C PRO A 74 -5.97 -19.52 -3.50
N ASN A 75 -7.15 -18.87 -3.41
CA ASN A 75 -7.56 -17.80 -4.31
C ASN A 75 -7.49 -16.40 -3.66
N ASP A 76 -7.09 -16.33 -2.39
CA ASP A 76 -6.99 -15.09 -1.66
C ASP A 76 -5.63 -14.44 -1.89
N ILE A 77 -5.64 -13.13 -2.15
CA ILE A 77 -4.43 -12.41 -2.52
C ILE A 77 -3.83 -11.72 -1.32
N ARG A 78 -2.50 -11.81 -1.22
CA ARG A 78 -1.67 -11.11 -0.24
C ARG A 78 -0.47 -10.50 -0.95
N GLY A 79 0.09 -9.47 -0.34
CA GLY A 79 1.12 -8.63 -0.95
C GLY A 79 2.32 -8.31 -0.09
N PRO A 80 3.11 -7.30 -0.52
CA PRO A 80 4.29 -6.89 0.21
C PRO A 80 3.96 -6.18 1.54
N CYS A 81 2.75 -5.65 1.70
CA CYS A 81 2.36 -4.91 2.90
C CYS A 81 1.80 -5.84 4.00
N PRO A 82 2.53 -6.07 5.11
CA PRO A 82 2.07 -6.93 6.20
C PRO A 82 0.80 -6.42 6.90
N ALA A 83 0.62 -5.10 6.99
CA ALA A 83 -0.55 -4.50 7.62
C ALA A 83 -1.82 -4.83 6.82
N LEU A 84 -1.85 -4.53 5.52
CA LEU A 84 -3.03 -4.82 4.68
C LEU A 84 -3.32 -6.31 4.58
N ASN A 85 -2.28 -7.14 4.54
CA ASN A 85 -2.43 -8.59 4.61
C ASN A 85 -3.15 -9.03 5.89
N THR A 86 -2.74 -8.46 7.02
CA THR A 86 -3.34 -8.75 8.33
C THR A 86 -4.80 -8.29 8.39
N LEU A 87 -5.11 -7.08 7.90
CA LEU A 87 -6.49 -6.58 7.82
C LEU A 87 -7.39 -7.48 6.96
N ALA A 88 -6.88 -7.96 5.81
CA ALA A 88 -7.61 -8.92 4.98
C ALA A 88 -7.79 -10.27 5.70
N SER A 89 -6.77 -10.77 6.40
CA SER A 89 -6.85 -12.00 7.19
C SER A 89 -7.72 -11.88 8.45
N HIS A 90 -8.05 -10.67 8.90
CA HIS A 90 -9.01 -10.42 9.98
C HIS A 90 -10.39 -9.95 9.50
N GLY A 91 -10.59 -9.77 8.19
CA GLY A 91 -11.88 -9.39 7.62
C GLY A 91 -12.24 -7.91 7.74
N TYR A 92 -11.31 -7.05 8.15
CA TYR A 92 -11.43 -5.59 8.02
C TYR A 92 -11.41 -5.18 6.54
N LEU A 93 -10.65 -5.92 5.73
CA LEU A 93 -10.72 -5.87 4.27
C LEU A 93 -11.39 -7.13 3.73
N PRO A 94 -11.97 -7.07 2.51
CA PRO A 94 -12.32 -8.27 1.76
C PRO A 94 -11.20 -9.31 1.82
N ARG A 95 -11.50 -10.50 2.37
CA ARG A 95 -10.50 -11.54 2.67
C ARG A 95 -9.77 -12.06 1.42
N ASN A 96 -10.39 -11.89 0.25
CA ASN A 96 -9.81 -12.22 -1.06
C ASN A 96 -8.69 -11.26 -1.50
N GLY A 97 -8.45 -10.16 -0.78
CA GLY A 97 -7.38 -9.20 -1.09
C GLY A 97 -7.66 -8.26 -2.27
N VAL A 98 -8.91 -8.21 -2.75
CA VAL A 98 -9.35 -7.26 -3.78
C VAL A 98 -10.23 -6.21 -3.10
N VAL A 99 -9.71 -5.00 -3.00
CA VAL A 99 -10.25 -3.98 -2.10
C VAL A 99 -10.55 -2.69 -2.83
N ARG A 100 -11.60 -1.99 -2.44
CA ARG A 100 -11.77 -0.59 -2.84
C ARG A 100 -10.94 0.29 -1.91
N PRO A 101 -10.54 1.48 -2.35
CA PRO A 101 -9.72 2.39 -1.55
C PRO A 101 -10.43 2.91 -0.31
N ASP A 102 -11.72 3.24 -0.40
CA ASP A 102 -12.53 3.61 0.75
C ASP A 102 -12.48 2.51 1.83
N GLN A 103 -12.48 1.24 1.40
CA GLN A 103 -12.34 0.10 2.31
C GLN A 103 -10.94 0.04 2.93
N ILE A 104 -9.88 0.41 2.21
CA ILE A 104 -8.53 0.55 2.80
C ILE A 104 -8.54 1.63 3.88
N VAL A 105 -9.11 2.81 3.64
CA VAL A 105 -9.22 3.86 4.67
C VAL A 105 -9.90 3.32 5.91
N THR A 106 -11.11 2.80 5.73
CA THR A 106 -11.93 2.35 6.84
C THR A 106 -11.23 1.23 7.60
N ALA A 107 -10.66 0.25 6.91
CA ALA A 107 -9.96 -0.87 7.53
C ALA A 107 -8.72 -0.43 8.30
N VAL A 108 -7.93 0.49 7.74
CA VAL A 108 -6.72 1.01 8.38
C VAL A 108 -7.09 1.87 9.60
N MET A 109 -8.11 2.73 9.50
CA MET A 109 -8.60 3.53 10.63
C MET A 109 -9.23 2.65 11.73
N GLU A 110 -9.98 1.61 11.36
CA GLU A 110 -10.65 0.75 12.34
C GLU A 110 -9.69 -0.26 12.99
N GLY A 111 -8.78 -0.87 12.21
CA GLY A 111 -7.89 -1.93 12.66
C GLY A 111 -6.51 -1.49 13.14
N PHE A 112 -5.96 -0.38 12.62
CA PHE A 112 -4.63 0.13 12.99
C PHE A 112 -4.60 1.62 13.41
N LEU A 113 -5.71 2.33 13.23
CA LEU A 113 -5.92 3.75 13.53
C LEU A 113 -4.91 4.68 12.82
N ASP A 114 -4.86 4.59 11.50
CA ASP A 114 -4.02 5.46 10.64
C ASP A 114 -4.87 6.34 9.72
N GLU A 115 -4.53 7.62 9.64
CA GLU A 115 -5.19 8.65 8.83
C GLU A 115 -4.77 8.53 7.36
N TRP A 116 -4.96 7.36 6.75
CA TRP A 116 -4.59 7.13 5.36
C TRP A 116 -5.82 7.12 4.44
N GLN A 117 -5.90 8.04 3.46
CA GLN A 117 -7.01 8.15 2.51
C GLN A 117 -6.61 7.79 1.06
N PRO A 118 -6.89 6.60 0.50
CA PRO A 118 -6.59 6.26 -0.89
C PRO A 118 -7.77 6.51 -1.85
N LEU A 119 -7.49 7.10 -3.02
CA LEU A 119 -7.10 6.55 -4.33
C LEU A 119 -7.79 5.28 -4.93
N THR A 120 -8.82 5.51 -5.78
CA THR A 120 -9.33 4.74 -6.95
C THR A 120 -9.95 3.32 -6.81
N ASN A 121 -11.27 3.25 -7.06
CA ASN A 121 -12.29 2.28 -6.63
C ASN A 121 -12.11 0.74 -6.75
N LEU A 122 -10.94 0.18 -7.05
CA LEU A 122 -10.53 -1.22 -6.74
C LEU A 122 -9.01 -1.38 -6.93
N MET A 123 -8.36 -2.14 -6.04
CA MET A 123 -6.94 -2.43 -6.05
C MET A 123 -6.68 -3.82 -5.45
N SER A 124 -5.70 -4.54 -5.99
CA SER A 124 -5.15 -5.74 -5.33
C SER A 124 -4.15 -5.31 -4.27
N ILE A 125 -4.28 -5.81 -3.04
CA ILE A 125 -3.26 -5.58 -1.99
C ILE A 125 -1.97 -6.36 -2.25
N GLY A 126 -1.97 -7.28 -3.22
CA GLY A 126 -0.82 -8.10 -3.61
C GLY A 126 -0.42 -7.94 -5.05
N MET A 127 -0.01 -9.05 -5.68
CA MET A 127 0.33 -9.07 -7.10
C MET A 127 -0.93 -8.96 -7.99
N LYS A 128 -0.70 -8.91 -9.29
CA LYS A 128 -1.72 -8.79 -10.33
C LYS A 128 -2.78 -9.88 -10.19
N THR A 129 -4.05 -9.51 -10.34
CA THR A 129 -5.18 -10.44 -10.33
C THR A 129 -6.22 -10.05 -11.38
N ARG A 130 -6.98 -11.05 -11.86
CA ARG A 130 -8.18 -10.82 -12.68
C ARG A 130 -9.34 -10.23 -11.88
N GLY A 131 -9.26 -10.26 -10.54
CA GLY A 131 -10.27 -9.65 -9.67
C GLY A 131 -10.35 -8.13 -9.77
N THR A 132 -9.35 -7.48 -10.37
CA THR A 132 -9.36 -6.05 -10.71
C THR A 132 -9.81 -5.78 -12.15
N GLY A 133 -10.32 -6.80 -12.85
CA GLY A 133 -10.77 -6.72 -14.24
C GLY A 133 -9.70 -7.01 -15.30
N PRO A 134 -10.02 -6.76 -16.59
CA PRO A 134 -9.15 -7.02 -17.73
C PRO A 134 -7.92 -6.12 -17.74
N ASP A 135 -6.89 -6.59 -18.43
CA ASP A 135 -5.60 -5.92 -18.49
C ASP A 135 -5.63 -4.69 -19.40
N PRO A 136 -4.87 -3.65 -19.05
CA PRO A 136 -4.80 -2.44 -19.84
C PRO A 136 -3.80 -2.65 -21.00
N PRO A 137 -3.96 -1.98 -22.15
CA PRO A 137 -2.88 -1.84 -23.11
C PRO A 137 -1.63 -1.23 -22.45
N LYS A 138 -0.45 -1.72 -22.85
CA LYS A 138 0.84 -1.17 -22.41
C LYS A 138 0.91 0.34 -22.70
N PRO A 139 1.58 1.14 -21.86
CA PRO A 139 2.55 0.75 -20.83
C PRO A 139 1.96 0.48 -19.44
N VAL A 140 0.64 0.55 -19.26
CA VAL A 140 0.07 0.54 -17.91
C VAL A 140 0.18 -0.83 -17.25
N LEU A 141 0.52 -0.85 -15.96
CA LEU A 141 0.64 -2.07 -15.16
C LEU A 141 -0.36 -2.01 -14.00
N ILE A 142 -1.49 -2.70 -14.13
CA ILE A 142 -2.40 -2.96 -13.00
C ILE A 142 -1.91 -4.22 -12.30
N GLY A 143 -0.81 -4.08 -11.59
CA GLY A 143 -0.11 -5.20 -10.95
C GLY A 143 -0.43 -5.36 -9.46
N GLY A 144 -1.34 -4.55 -8.91
CA GLY A 144 -1.58 -4.47 -7.46
C GLY A 144 -0.41 -3.81 -6.71
N LEU A 145 -0.49 -3.77 -5.38
CA LEU A 145 0.57 -3.18 -4.55
C LEU A 145 1.92 -3.88 -4.71
N GLY A 146 1.95 -5.14 -5.13
CA GLY A 146 3.20 -5.85 -5.43
C GLY A 146 3.88 -5.40 -6.72
N GLN A 147 3.28 -4.52 -7.54
CA GLN A 147 3.90 -4.06 -8.78
C GLN A 147 5.16 -3.24 -8.52
N HIS A 148 6.31 -3.83 -8.85
CA HIS A 148 7.60 -3.17 -8.73
C HIS A 148 7.69 -1.86 -9.54
N GLY A 149 8.30 -0.85 -8.93
CA GLY A 149 8.61 0.44 -9.54
C GLY A 149 7.46 1.45 -9.53
N THR A 150 6.36 1.16 -8.82
CA THR A 150 5.24 2.09 -8.64
C THR A 150 5.14 2.56 -7.19
N PHE A 151 4.64 1.70 -6.30
CA PHE A 151 4.67 1.84 -4.86
C PHE A 151 5.71 0.89 -4.26
N GLU A 152 5.61 -0.42 -4.57
CA GLU A 152 6.64 -1.38 -4.21
C GLU A 152 7.97 -1.04 -4.89
N GLY A 153 9.05 -1.25 -4.16
CA GLY A 153 10.40 -1.18 -4.68
C GLY A 153 11.39 -1.90 -3.79
N ASP A 154 12.64 -1.86 -4.22
CA ASP A 154 13.76 -2.51 -3.56
C ASP A 154 13.94 -2.09 -2.09
N MET A 155 14.83 -2.81 -1.40
CA MET A 155 15.25 -2.52 -0.02
C MET A 155 14.15 -2.81 1.02
N SER A 156 13.15 -3.60 0.67
CA SER A 156 12.17 -4.14 1.63
C SER A 156 12.85 -4.93 2.77
N MET A 157 12.30 -4.82 3.98
CA MET A 157 12.89 -5.41 5.20
C MET A 157 12.78 -6.94 5.26
N THR A 158 11.67 -7.50 4.74
CA THR A 158 11.33 -8.93 4.86
C THR A 158 10.89 -9.56 3.55
N ARG A 159 11.03 -8.82 2.44
CA ARG A 159 10.71 -9.23 1.06
C ARG A 159 11.95 -9.01 0.19
N VAL A 160 12.17 -9.89 -0.78
CA VAL A 160 13.31 -9.76 -1.70
C VAL A 160 13.09 -8.62 -2.69
N ASP A 161 14.17 -8.02 -3.17
CA ASP A 161 14.10 -7.10 -4.31
C ASP A 161 13.57 -7.86 -5.54
N ALA A 162 12.76 -7.19 -6.37
CA ALA A 162 12.10 -7.80 -7.53
C ALA A 162 13.09 -8.45 -8.53
N PHE A 163 14.33 -7.96 -8.56
CA PHE A 163 15.41 -8.55 -9.35
C PHE A 163 15.69 -10.02 -8.96
N PHE A 164 15.50 -10.40 -7.70
CA PHE A 164 15.81 -11.74 -7.18
C PHE A 164 14.62 -12.71 -7.17
N GLY A 165 13.40 -12.21 -7.32
CA GLY A 165 12.21 -13.07 -7.27
C GLY A 165 10.93 -12.29 -6.96
N ASP A 166 9.96 -12.99 -6.37
CA ASP A 166 8.66 -12.40 -6.03
C ASP A 166 8.76 -11.51 -4.79
N GLN A 167 8.73 -10.20 -5.02
CA GLN A 167 8.77 -9.15 -4.01
C GLN A 167 7.54 -9.08 -3.09
N ALA A 168 6.47 -9.84 -3.35
CA ALA A 168 5.30 -9.88 -2.46
C ALA A 168 5.43 -10.94 -1.34
N VAL A 169 6.27 -11.96 -1.53
CA VAL A 169 6.34 -13.14 -0.66
C VAL A 169 7.25 -12.88 0.55
N PHE A 170 6.78 -13.26 1.74
CA PHE A 170 7.59 -13.23 2.96
C PHE A 170 8.87 -14.06 2.78
N ASN A 171 10.01 -13.51 3.18
CA ASN A 171 11.29 -14.18 3.09
C ASN A 171 11.88 -14.42 4.49
N GLU A 172 12.02 -15.69 4.85
CA GLU A 172 12.51 -16.12 6.17
C GLU A 172 13.95 -15.67 6.42
N ASP A 173 14.85 -15.73 5.43
CA ASP A 173 16.24 -15.31 5.61
C ASP A 173 16.36 -13.82 5.94
N LEU A 174 15.59 -12.97 5.24
CA LEU A 174 15.51 -11.54 5.54
C LEU A 174 14.88 -11.29 6.91
N PHE A 175 13.89 -12.08 7.31
CA PHE A 175 13.30 -11.98 8.64
C PHE A 175 14.25 -12.45 9.76
N GLN A 176 15.09 -13.45 9.53
CA GLN A 176 16.19 -13.78 10.44
C GLN A 176 17.19 -12.62 10.55
N GLY A 177 17.45 -11.92 9.44
CA GLY A 177 18.17 -10.64 9.45
C GLY A 177 17.52 -9.61 10.36
N PHE A 178 16.21 -9.39 10.20
CA PHE A 178 15.40 -8.53 11.07
C PHE A 178 15.57 -8.90 12.56
N ILE A 179 15.38 -10.18 12.92
CA ILE A 179 15.53 -10.68 14.30
C ILE A 179 16.93 -10.40 14.85
N SER A 180 17.96 -10.71 14.06
CA SER A 180 19.36 -10.54 14.49
C SER A 180 19.71 -9.07 14.73
N THR A 181 19.19 -8.17 13.89
CA THR A 181 19.39 -6.73 14.03
C THR A 181 18.63 -6.18 15.22
N SER A 182 17.38 -6.58 15.44
CA SER A 182 16.61 -6.25 16.65
C SER A 182 17.30 -6.71 17.92
N THR A 183 17.75 -7.97 17.95
CA THR A 183 18.45 -8.55 19.12
C THR A 183 19.71 -7.75 19.48
N LYS A 184 20.42 -7.26 18.47
CA LYS A 184 21.69 -6.57 18.66
C LYS A 184 21.56 -5.09 18.98
N PHE A 185 20.58 -4.41 18.38
CA PHE A 185 20.52 -2.94 18.39
C PHE A 185 19.26 -2.36 19.02
N GLY A 186 18.20 -3.16 19.16
CA GLY A 186 16.97 -2.72 19.82
C GLY A 186 16.98 -2.97 21.31
N PHE A 187 16.19 -2.18 22.04
CA PHE A 187 16.04 -2.30 23.47
C PHE A 187 15.49 -3.68 23.85
N ASN A 188 16.21 -4.41 24.72
CA ASN A 188 15.88 -5.78 25.13
C ASN A 188 15.59 -6.75 23.96
N GLY A 189 16.23 -6.52 22.80
CA GLY A 189 16.07 -7.35 21.61
C GLY A 189 14.75 -7.16 20.86
N THR A 190 13.98 -6.11 21.17
CA THR A 190 12.79 -5.72 20.41
C THR A 190 13.16 -5.01 19.10
N TYR A 191 12.21 -4.90 18.18
CA TYR A 191 12.32 -3.99 17.05
C TYR A 191 11.83 -2.59 17.46
N ASP A 192 12.76 -1.66 17.57
CA ASP A 192 12.53 -0.25 17.87
C ASP A 192 13.19 0.64 16.80
N VAL A 193 13.22 1.96 17.02
CA VAL A 193 13.81 2.93 16.09
C VAL A 193 15.32 2.70 15.85
N ASN A 194 16.06 2.17 16.85
CA ASN A 194 17.48 1.88 16.72
C ASN A 194 17.71 0.70 15.78
N ALA A 195 16.95 -0.39 15.99
CA ALA A 195 16.98 -1.55 15.11
C ALA A 195 16.53 -1.19 13.68
N ALA A 196 15.50 -0.33 13.54
CA ALA A 196 15.01 0.14 12.25
C ALA A 196 16.09 0.88 11.46
N ALA A 197 16.84 1.79 12.10
CA ALA A 197 17.91 2.54 11.44
C ALA A 197 19.03 1.61 10.91
N GLU A 198 19.43 0.63 11.71
CA GLU A 198 20.46 -0.34 11.35
C GLU A 198 19.98 -1.26 10.22
N LEU A 199 18.77 -1.81 10.32
CA LEU A 199 18.21 -2.69 9.32
C LEU A 199 18.04 -1.97 7.98
N CYS A 200 17.51 -0.75 8.02
CA CYS A 200 17.34 0.12 6.86
C CYS A 200 18.68 0.29 6.11
N ASN A 201 19.72 0.72 6.82
CA ASN A 201 21.04 0.90 6.22
C ASN A 201 21.63 -0.43 5.70
N GLN A 202 21.54 -1.52 6.47
CA GLN A 202 22.04 -2.84 6.04
C GLN A 202 21.36 -3.33 4.76
N ARG A 203 20.03 -3.19 4.65
CA ARG A 203 19.28 -3.58 3.45
C ARG A 203 19.71 -2.75 2.25
N LEU A 204 19.87 -1.44 2.40
CA LEU A 204 20.34 -0.56 1.33
C LEU A 204 21.75 -0.94 0.86
N GLN A 205 22.70 -1.12 1.77
CA GLN A 205 24.06 -1.55 1.41
C GLN A 205 24.06 -2.91 0.71
N ASN A 206 23.25 -3.86 1.19
CA ASN A 206 23.12 -5.17 0.57
C ASN A 206 22.54 -5.07 -0.86
N SER A 207 21.49 -4.29 -1.08
CA SER A 207 20.92 -4.09 -2.42
C SER A 207 21.92 -3.38 -3.35
N ILE A 208 22.67 -2.38 -2.86
CA ILE A 208 23.75 -1.74 -3.63
C ILE A 208 24.78 -2.78 -4.10
N GLN A 209 25.14 -3.71 -3.23
CA GLN A 209 26.17 -4.70 -3.51
C GLN A 209 25.72 -5.85 -4.40
N THR A 210 24.44 -6.21 -4.32
CA THR A 210 23.95 -7.48 -4.88
C THR A 210 22.97 -7.31 -6.04
N ASN A 211 22.15 -6.26 -6.03
CA ASN A 211 21.11 -6.01 -7.03
C ASN A 211 21.67 -5.09 -8.14
N PRO A 212 21.98 -5.61 -9.34
CA PRO A 212 22.54 -4.80 -10.42
C PRO A 212 21.58 -3.76 -11.00
N GLN A 213 20.29 -3.83 -10.66
CA GLN A 213 19.23 -2.97 -11.16
C GLN A 213 18.52 -2.18 -10.05
N LEU A 214 19.14 -2.06 -8.87
CA LEU A 214 18.59 -1.30 -7.74
C LEU A 214 18.07 0.07 -8.18
N VAL A 215 16.81 0.37 -7.84
CA VAL A 215 16.21 1.70 -7.98
C VAL A 215 15.82 2.22 -6.61
N PHE A 216 16.65 3.11 -6.04
CA PHE A 216 16.37 3.75 -4.75
C PHE A 216 16.24 5.27 -4.92
N THR A 217 15.13 5.65 -5.56
CA THR A 217 14.78 7.04 -5.91
C THR A 217 13.38 7.39 -5.40
N SER A 218 12.92 8.62 -5.62
CA SER A 218 11.57 9.04 -5.23
C SER A 218 10.51 8.43 -6.17
N PRO A 219 9.38 7.92 -5.65
CA PRO A 219 8.92 8.04 -4.25
C PRO A 219 9.41 6.95 -3.29
N ARG A 220 10.12 5.91 -3.77
CA ARG A 220 10.53 4.75 -2.95
C ARG A 220 11.33 5.11 -1.70
N ILE A 221 12.18 6.13 -1.77
CA ILE A 221 12.94 6.59 -0.60
C ILE A 221 12.00 7.03 0.55
N LEU A 222 10.90 7.71 0.27
CA LEU A 222 9.93 8.11 1.29
C LEU A 222 9.24 6.90 1.91
N SER A 223 8.72 6.00 1.07
CA SER A 223 8.02 4.81 1.54
C SER A 223 8.94 3.88 2.33
N ALA A 224 10.17 3.62 1.86
CA ALA A 224 11.09 2.69 2.50
C ALA A 224 11.47 3.12 3.93
N TYR A 225 11.72 4.41 4.14
CA TYR A 225 12.02 4.94 5.47
C TYR A 225 10.77 4.98 6.36
N SER A 226 9.59 5.33 5.82
CA SER A 226 8.33 5.32 6.58
C SER A 226 7.95 3.90 7.01
N GLU A 227 8.03 2.95 6.08
CA GLU A 227 7.77 1.52 6.32
C GLU A 227 8.72 0.90 7.34
N ALA A 228 9.94 1.43 7.49
CA ALA A 228 10.88 0.96 8.49
C ALA A 228 10.44 1.29 9.93
N VAL A 229 9.71 2.39 10.15
CA VAL A 229 9.23 2.78 11.49
C VAL A 229 7.81 2.30 11.78
N PHE A 230 7.02 1.99 10.75
CA PHE A 230 5.65 1.49 10.90
C PHE A 230 5.48 0.28 11.83
N PRO A 231 6.37 -0.74 11.87
CA PRO A 231 6.22 -1.85 12.81
C PRO A 231 6.29 -1.42 14.28
N SER A 232 7.16 -0.45 14.62
CA SER A 232 7.22 0.07 16.00
C SER A 232 6.00 0.92 16.36
N ILE A 233 5.24 1.38 15.37
CA ILE A 233 4.00 2.11 15.57
C ILE A 233 2.80 1.17 15.59
N PHE A 234 2.52 0.50 14.48
CA PHE A 234 1.26 -0.22 14.24
C PHE A 234 1.21 -1.62 14.80
N PHE A 235 2.35 -2.29 14.98
CA PHE A 235 2.39 -3.69 15.42
C PHE A 235 2.69 -3.84 16.90
N VAL A 236 2.99 -2.73 17.58
CA VAL A 236 3.03 -2.65 19.04
C VAL A 236 1.61 -2.50 19.56
N ASP A 237 1.23 -3.33 20.51
CA ASP A 237 -0.08 -3.22 21.16
C ASP A 237 -0.28 -1.80 21.73
N GLY A 238 -1.42 -1.19 21.40
CA GLY A 238 -1.73 0.18 21.78
C GLY A 238 -1.81 0.40 23.30
N GLY A 239 -2.03 -0.65 24.09
CA GLY A 239 -2.01 -0.62 25.55
C GLY A 239 -0.59 -0.49 26.11
N LEU A 240 0.43 -0.92 25.36
CA LEU A 240 1.84 -0.74 25.71
C LEU A 240 2.36 0.62 25.23
N ASN A 241 2.08 0.97 23.97
CA ASN A 241 2.47 2.22 23.31
C ASN A 241 3.94 2.67 23.56
N ASN A 242 4.85 1.71 23.70
CA ASN A 242 6.26 1.93 24.07
C ASN A 242 7.21 1.97 22.85
N ARG A 243 6.66 1.79 21.64
CA ARG A 243 7.40 1.70 20.36
C ARG A 243 8.45 0.60 20.29
N GLN A 244 8.25 -0.47 21.06
CA GLN A 244 9.15 -1.62 21.13
C GLN A 244 8.38 -2.88 20.69
N LEU A 245 8.56 -3.28 19.44
CA LEU A 245 7.87 -4.43 18.88
C LEU A 245 8.60 -5.73 19.28
N ALA A 246 7.94 -6.57 20.07
CA ALA A 246 8.44 -7.89 20.38
C ALA A 246 8.54 -8.77 19.12
N ILE A 247 9.53 -9.67 19.07
CA ILE A 247 9.84 -10.46 17.86
C ILE A 247 8.75 -11.48 17.52
N ASP A 248 8.10 -12.03 18.54
CA ASP A 248 6.92 -12.89 18.38
C ASP A 248 5.78 -12.12 17.71
N ALA A 249 5.47 -10.92 18.20
CA ALA A 249 4.50 -10.04 17.56
C ALA A 249 4.91 -9.65 16.13
N ALA A 250 6.20 -9.38 15.88
CA ALA A 250 6.70 -9.12 14.53
C ALA A 250 6.42 -10.29 13.57
N ARG A 251 6.67 -11.54 13.99
CA ARG A 251 6.39 -12.72 13.14
C ARG A 251 4.90 -12.85 12.85
N HIS A 252 4.05 -12.60 13.85
CA HIS A 252 2.60 -12.58 13.70
C HIS A 252 2.15 -11.69 12.54
N PHE A 253 2.68 -10.47 12.41
CA PHE A 253 2.31 -9.58 11.32
C PHE A 253 3.03 -9.86 10.00
N PHE A 254 4.33 -10.14 10.01
CA PHE A 254 5.12 -10.23 8.78
C PHE A 254 4.96 -11.55 8.02
N ASP A 255 4.77 -12.65 8.75
CA ASP A 255 4.70 -14.02 8.24
C ASP A 255 3.25 -14.53 8.28
N PHE A 256 2.67 -14.60 9.48
CA PHE A 256 1.34 -15.19 9.68
C PHE A 256 0.19 -14.27 9.25
N GLN A 257 0.45 -12.98 9.11
CA GLN A 257 -0.54 -11.95 8.76
C GLN A 257 -1.71 -11.97 9.74
N MET A 258 -1.38 -12.03 11.02
CA MET A 258 -2.30 -12.27 12.13
C MET A 258 -1.99 -11.29 13.25
N MET A 259 -3.01 -10.62 13.78
CA MET A 259 -2.86 -9.83 15.01
C MET A 259 -2.62 -10.78 16.20
N PRO A 260 -1.74 -10.44 17.16
CA PRO A 260 -1.63 -11.16 18.42
C PRO A 260 -2.98 -11.26 19.15
N THR A 261 -3.14 -12.26 20.02
CA THR A 261 -4.33 -12.35 20.88
C THR A 261 -4.43 -11.10 21.75
N ASP A 262 -5.66 -10.64 21.98
CA ASP A 262 -5.96 -9.43 22.76
C ASP A 262 -5.31 -8.14 22.22
N PHE A 263 -4.96 -8.11 20.92
CA PHE A 263 -4.31 -6.97 20.31
C PHE A 263 -5.23 -5.75 20.23
N HIS A 264 -4.77 -4.64 20.80
CA HIS A 264 -5.41 -3.33 20.72
C HIS A 264 -4.69 -2.43 19.74
N ARG A 265 -5.45 -1.74 18.89
CA ARG A 265 -4.91 -0.71 17.99
C ARG A 265 -4.38 0.49 18.76
N GLN A 266 -3.71 1.41 18.06
CA GLN A 266 -3.17 2.63 18.68
C GLN A 266 -4.27 3.48 19.38
N PRO A 267 -3.94 4.17 20.48
CA PRO A 267 -4.92 4.94 21.25
C PRO A 267 -5.23 6.32 20.67
N ALA A 268 -4.56 6.72 19.59
CA ALA A 268 -4.77 7.97 18.86
C ALA A 268 -4.39 7.78 17.38
N PRO A 269 -4.98 8.56 16.45
CA PRO A 269 -4.64 8.48 15.04
C PRO A 269 -3.15 8.68 14.76
N VAL A 270 -2.59 7.80 13.94
CA VAL A 270 -1.24 7.95 13.42
C VAL A 270 -1.28 8.89 12.23
N ASN A 271 -0.41 9.91 12.25
CA ASN A 271 -0.27 10.92 11.22
C ASN A 271 1.21 11.32 11.05
N PHE A 272 1.49 12.26 10.15
CA PHE A 272 2.86 12.71 9.85
C PHE A 272 3.60 13.24 11.08
N THR A 273 2.92 13.91 12.02
CA THR A 273 3.57 14.44 13.24
C THR A 273 4.14 13.35 14.14
N MET A 274 3.61 12.12 14.04
CA MET A 274 4.12 10.94 14.74
C MET A 274 5.21 10.20 13.95
N VAL A 275 5.06 10.12 12.63
CA VAL A 275 5.95 9.34 11.75
C VAL A 275 7.23 10.10 11.41
N ASP A 276 7.12 11.37 11.05
CA ASP A 276 8.23 12.20 10.54
C ASP A 276 9.43 12.30 11.50
N PRO A 277 9.24 12.44 12.83
CA PRO A 277 10.37 12.46 13.76
C PRO A 277 11.16 11.14 13.75
N LEU A 278 10.48 9.99 13.69
CA LEU A 278 11.12 8.68 13.67
C LEU A 278 11.82 8.43 12.33
N VAL A 279 11.18 8.80 11.22
CA VAL A 279 11.79 8.77 9.89
C VAL A 279 13.05 9.63 9.84
N SER A 280 12.98 10.84 10.40
CA SER A 280 14.11 11.77 10.48
C SER A 280 15.23 11.19 11.34
N GLU A 281 14.91 10.57 12.47
CA GLU A 281 15.89 9.93 13.36
C GLU A 281 16.67 8.83 12.64
N ILE A 282 15.97 7.88 11.99
CA ILE A 282 16.64 6.78 11.28
C ILE A 282 17.43 7.29 10.06
N PHE A 283 16.93 8.31 9.36
CA PHE A 283 17.63 8.91 8.22
C PHE A 283 18.89 9.67 8.65
N ASN A 284 18.81 10.45 9.73
CA ASN A 284 19.95 11.26 10.21
C ASN A 284 21.11 10.40 10.72
N LYS A 285 20.85 9.17 11.16
CA LYS A 285 21.90 8.23 11.54
C LYS A 285 22.74 7.77 10.35
N TYR A 286 22.09 7.55 9.20
CA TYR A 286 22.73 7.15 7.94
C TYR A 286 22.14 7.93 6.75
N PRO A 287 22.50 9.22 6.57
CA PRO A 287 21.94 10.03 5.51
C PRO A 287 22.27 9.46 4.14
N PHE A 288 21.28 9.45 3.25
CA PHE A 288 21.43 8.87 1.92
C PHE A 288 20.87 9.76 0.81
N SER A 289 21.53 9.74 -0.34
CA SER A 289 21.13 10.47 -1.54
C SER A 289 20.50 9.52 -2.56
N PRO A 290 19.36 9.87 -3.16
CA PRO A 290 18.71 9.04 -4.18
C PRO A 290 19.64 8.60 -5.30
N GLY A 291 19.45 7.38 -5.81
CA GLY A 291 20.24 6.85 -6.90
C GLY A 291 19.80 5.48 -7.42
N VAL A 292 20.54 4.97 -8.39
CA VAL A 292 20.27 3.69 -9.06
C VAL A 292 21.56 2.91 -9.30
N ASN A 293 21.50 1.59 -9.36
CA ASN A 293 22.64 0.77 -9.77
C ASN A 293 22.73 0.64 -11.29
N HIS A 294 23.94 0.77 -11.81
CA HIS A 294 24.32 0.44 -13.18
C HIS A 294 25.22 -0.80 -13.17
N GLY A 295 24.65 -1.96 -12.81
CA GLY A 295 25.40 -3.15 -12.43
C GLY A 295 25.68 -3.19 -10.93
N LYS A 296 26.12 -4.36 -10.43
CA LYS A 296 26.38 -4.57 -8.99
C LYS A 296 27.50 -3.64 -8.52
N ASN A 297 27.39 -3.11 -7.31
CA ASN A 297 28.38 -2.19 -6.72
C ASN A 297 28.64 -0.90 -7.52
N ASN A 298 27.72 -0.50 -8.39
CA ASN A 298 27.86 0.71 -9.21
C ASN A 298 26.68 1.65 -9.01
N PHE A 299 26.57 2.22 -7.80
CA PHE A 299 25.48 3.10 -7.43
C PHE A 299 25.74 4.52 -7.95
N VAL A 300 24.90 4.96 -8.89
CA VAL A 300 24.97 6.27 -9.54
C VAL A 300 23.91 7.18 -8.91
N LEU A 301 24.38 8.28 -8.33
CA LEU A 301 23.50 9.28 -7.71
C LEU A 301 22.59 9.92 -8.76
N GLN A 302 21.36 10.21 -8.34
CA GLN A 302 20.33 10.87 -9.14
C GLN A 302 20.00 12.23 -8.50
N PRO A 303 20.89 13.25 -8.61
CA PRO A 303 20.76 14.51 -7.87
C PRO A 303 19.53 15.34 -8.25
N GLN A 304 18.92 15.06 -9.40
CA GLN A 304 17.67 15.69 -9.85
C GLN A 304 16.42 15.09 -9.19
N THR A 305 16.58 13.95 -8.51
CA THR A 305 15.51 13.32 -7.75
C THR A 305 15.35 14.03 -6.41
N PRO A 306 14.11 14.42 -6.04
CA PRO A 306 13.85 15.00 -4.73
C PRO A 306 14.38 14.08 -3.61
N PRO A 307 15.21 14.58 -2.68
CA PRO A 307 15.62 13.81 -1.51
C PRO A 307 14.46 13.62 -0.52
N LEU A 308 14.64 12.76 0.48
CA LEU A 308 13.64 12.48 1.52
C LEU A 308 13.12 13.76 2.20
N SER A 309 13.99 14.73 2.46
CA SER A 309 13.64 16.00 3.09
C SER A 309 12.78 16.92 2.22
N ASN A 310 12.71 16.69 0.90
CA ASN A 310 11.89 17.46 -0.02
C ASN A 310 10.54 16.78 -0.27
N PHE A 311 9.70 16.74 0.75
CA PHE A 311 8.37 16.10 0.66
C PHE A 311 7.53 16.66 -0.50
N CYS A 312 7.47 17.99 -0.65
CA CYS A 312 6.68 18.60 -1.73
C CYS A 312 7.21 18.24 -3.12
N GLY A 313 8.52 18.12 -3.30
CA GLY A 313 9.11 17.62 -4.55
C GLY A 313 8.77 16.16 -4.80
N ILE A 314 8.73 15.31 -3.77
CA ILE A 314 8.29 13.91 -3.89
C ILE A 314 6.82 13.85 -4.31
N TYR A 315 5.95 14.61 -3.62
CA TYR A 315 4.54 14.76 -3.97
C TYR A 315 4.36 15.21 -5.44
N GLU A 316 5.05 16.28 -5.85
CA GLU A 316 5.00 16.76 -7.22
C GLU A 316 5.49 15.70 -8.21
N GLY A 317 6.57 14.98 -7.88
CA GLY A 317 7.07 13.87 -8.69
C GLY A 317 6.06 12.72 -8.84
N ILE A 318 5.28 12.41 -7.80
CA ILE A 318 4.19 11.42 -7.88
C ILE A 318 3.13 11.94 -8.86
N VAL A 319 2.64 13.15 -8.65
CA VAL A 319 1.49 13.69 -9.40
C VAL A 319 1.84 14.07 -10.84
N MET A 320 3.03 14.59 -11.10
CA MET A 320 3.43 15.12 -12.40
C MET A 320 4.25 14.15 -13.26
N ARG A 321 4.85 13.11 -12.67
CA ARG A 321 5.66 12.12 -13.40
C ARG A 321 5.12 10.70 -13.28
N VAL A 322 4.89 10.20 -12.06
CA VAL A 322 4.49 8.79 -11.87
C VAL A 322 3.08 8.54 -12.40
N VAL A 323 2.10 9.36 -12.01
CA VAL A 323 0.72 9.20 -12.47
C VAL A 323 0.59 9.41 -14.00
N PRO A 324 1.17 10.46 -14.60
CA PRO A 324 1.11 10.65 -16.06
C PRO A 324 1.92 9.62 -16.85
N GLY A 325 2.97 9.03 -16.26
CA GLY A 325 3.68 7.90 -16.86
C GLY A 325 2.76 6.69 -17.09
N GLN A 326 1.77 6.49 -16.21
CA GLN A 326 0.75 5.46 -16.35
C GLN A 326 -0.46 5.93 -17.17
N TYR A 327 -0.84 7.20 -17.05
CA TYR A 327 -2.00 7.77 -17.74
C TYR A 327 -1.58 9.02 -18.52
N PRO A 328 -0.99 8.88 -19.72
CA PRO A 328 -0.36 10.02 -20.40
C PRO A 328 -1.35 11.00 -21.03
N LYS A 329 -2.52 10.53 -21.48
CA LYS A 329 -3.54 11.35 -22.16
C LYS A 329 -4.97 10.91 -21.80
N PRO A 330 -5.37 10.96 -20.53
CA PRO A 330 -6.72 10.59 -20.13
C PRO A 330 -7.75 11.63 -20.63
N THR A 331 -8.91 11.16 -21.09
CA THR A 331 -10.06 11.99 -21.48
C THR A 331 -11.34 11.51 -20.79
N GLY A 332 -12.40 12.32 -20.87
CA GLY A 332 -13.72 12.01 -20.32
C GLY A 332 -13.70 11.55 -18.86
N SER A 333 -14.48 10.52 -18.55
CA SER A 333 -14.65 10.01 -17.17
C SER A 333 -13.36 9.50 -16.52
N LEU A 334 -12.37 9.05 -17.30
CA LEU A 334 -11.07 8.66 -16.75
C LEU A 334 -10.28 9.87 -16.25
N ARG A 335 -10.30 10.98 -17.01
CA ARG A 335 -9.67 12.24 -16.58
C ARG A 335 -10.35 12.78 -15.32
N ASP A 336 -11.68 12.77 -15.28
CA ASP A 336 -12.45 13.25 -14.13
C ASP A 336 -12.15 12.42 -12.87
N ALA A 337 -12.08 11.09 -13.03
CA ALA A 337 -11.69 10.18 -11.96
C ALA A 337 -10.28 10.45 -11.45
N LEU A 338 -9.30 10.63 -12.35
CA LEU A 338 -7.92 10.94 -11.98
C LEU A 338 -7.83 12.28 -11.23
N ASN A 339 -8.46 13.34 -11.75
CA ASN A 339 -8.50 14.65 -11.11
C ASN A 339 -9.11 14.59 -9.71
N LYS A 340 -10.22 13.87 -9.55
CA LYS A 340 -10.87 13.68 -8.24
C LYS A 340 -9.95 12.99 -7.23
N ASN A 341 -9.29 11.91 -7.65
CA ASN A 341 -8.38 11.14 -6.80
C ASN A 341 -7.10 11.91 -6.44
N LEU A 342 -6.55 12.68 -7.38
CA LEU A 342 -5.43 13.59 -7.11
C LEU A 342 -5.83 14.72 -6.14
N GLY A 343 -7.08 15.18 -6.21
CA GLY A 343 -7.66 16.10 -5.23
C GLY A 343 -7.68 15.53 -3.81
N PHE A 344 -8.07 14.26 -3.65
CA PHE A 344 -8.02 13.57 -2.35
C PHE A 344 -6.59 13.41 -1.83
N PHE A 345 -5.66 12.98 -2.69
CA PHE A 345 -4.25 12.87 -2.32
C PHE A 345 -3.67 14.21 -1.85
N TYR A 346 -3.97 15.31 -2.57
CA TYR A 346 -3.58 16.64 -2.14
C TYR A 346 -4.23 17.07 -0.82
N GLY A 347 -5.46 16.63 -0.56
CA GLY A 347 -6.16 16.89 0.70
C GLY A 347 -5.39 16.39 1.92
N VAL A 348 -4.74 15.23 1.81
CA VAL A 348 -3.85 14.68 2.85
C VAL A 348 -2.55 15.47 2.93
N VAL A 349 -1.92 15.72 1.78
CA VAL A 349 -0.66 16.47 1.70
C VAL A 349 -0.77 17.84 2.34
N ARG A 350 -1.83 18.60 2.02
CA ARG A 350 -2.04 19.96 2.52
C ARG A 350 -2.38 20.04 4.01
N ALA A 351 -2.78 18.92 4.62
CA ALA A 351 -3.15 18.89 6.03
C ALA A 351 -1.90 19.04 6.93
N GLU A 352 -0.78 18.45 6.52
CA GLU A 352 0.45 18.38 7.32
C GLU A 352 1.68 19.00 6.62
N HIS A 353 1.59 19.26 5.30
CA HIS A 353 2.65 19.90 4.53
C HIS A 353 2.14 21.07 3.70
N ASN A 354 2.88 22.18 3.69
CA ASN A 354 2.52 23.38 2.94
C ASN A 354 2.92 23.30 1.45
N CYS A 355 2.47 22.24 0.77
CA CYS A 355 2.72 22.04 -0.66
C CYS A 355 1.65 22.71 -1.51
N THR A 356 2.02 23.12 -2.73
CA THR A 356 1.08 23.66 -3.72
C THR A 356 0.43 22.53 -4.49
N GLN A 357 -0.88 22.58 -4.70
CA GLN A 357 -1.56 21.60 -5.57
C GLN A 357 -1.08 21.72 -7.01
N VAL A 358 -0.79 20.58 -7.64
CA VAL A 358 -0.38 20.50 -9.05
C VAL A 358 -1.41 19.67 -9.83
N PHE A 359 -1.53 19.94 -11.12
CA PHE A 359 -2.66 19.51 -11.94
C PHE A 359 -2.15 18.94 -13.28
N PRO A 360 -1.79 17.64 -13.34
CA PRO A 360 -1.18 17.04 -14.53
C PRO A 360 -2.13 17.00 -15.73
N TYR A 361 -3.44 17.11 -15.49
CA TYR A 361 -4.50 17.08 -16.50
C TYR A 361 -5.35 18.36 -16.53
N GLY A 362 -4.79 19.48 -16.06
CA GLY A 362 -5.47 20.77 -15.98
C GLY A 362 -6.44 20.89 -14.79
N ARG A 363 -6.99 22.09 -14.61
CA ARG A 363 -8.08 22.37 -13.67
C ARG A 363 -9.39 22.33 -14.44
N ASP A 364 -10.45 21.88 -13.78
CA ASP A 364 -11.81 22.00 -14.30
C ASP A 364 -12.42 23.36 -13.94
#